data_AF-A0A2W6WWZ7-F1
#
_entry.id   AF-A0A2W6WWZ7-F1
#
_cell.length_a   1.000
_cell.length_b   1.000
_cell.length_c   1.000
_cell.angle_alpha   90.00
_cell.angle_beta   90.00
_cell.angle_gamma   90.00
#
_symmetry.space_group_name_H-M   'P 1'
#
loop_
_entity.id
_entity.type
_entity.pdbx_description
1 polymer ?
#
loop_
_entity_poly.entity_id
_entity_poly.type
_entity_poly.pdbx_seq_one_letter_code
_entity_poly.pdbx_strand_id
1 'polypeptide(L)'
;MLERFAQTGEHPFLYPWWFVDAESEAGALFFDIRQNDGRNLIPFAKVDDGRGDLACFDGDDGSGNPRVLMLVLDGSDRFYNFMDFDDWLLAAKKDANGG
;
A
#
# COMPACT_ATOMS: atom_id res chain seq x y z
N MET A 1 -10.34 9.80 1.41
CA MET A 1 -9.98 9.69 2.85
C MET A 1 -8.50 9.96 3.13
N LEU A 2 -7.64 9.73 2.13
CA LEU A 2 -6.18 9.88 2.17
C LEU A 2 -5.68 11.23 2.75
N GLU A 3 -6.19 12.36 2.29
CA GLU A 3 -5.73 13.70 2.74
C GLU A 3 -5.86 13.88 4.26
N ARG A 4 -6.96 13.38 4.84
CA ARG A 4 -7.18 13.46 6.29
C ARG A 4 -6.12 12.65 7.05
N PHE A 5 -5.77 11.46 6.57
CA PHE A 5 -4.76 10.62 7.24
C PHE A 5 -3.40 11.30 7.18
N ALA A 6 -3.01 11.82 6.01
CA ALA A 6 -1.75 12.52 5.84
C ALA A 6 -1.64 13.77 6.75
N GLN A 7 -2.74 14.51 6.95
CA GLN A 7 -2.74 15.73 7.76
C GLN A 7 -2.80 15.47 9.27
N THR A 8 -3.50 14.42 9.70
CA THR A 8 -3.82 14.21 11.13
C THR A 8 -3.04 13.08 11.78
N GLY A 9 -2.52 12.14 10.98
CA GLY A 9 -2.00 10.86 11.47
C GLY A 9 -3.08 9.94 12.06
N GLU A 10 -4.34 10.39 12.16
CA GLU A 10 -5.45 9.57 12.64
C GLU A 10 -5.86 8.58 11.55
N HIS A 11 -5.71 7.29 11.85
CA HIS A 11 -6.17 6.22 10.98
C HIS A 11 -6.87 5.13 11.80
N PRO A 12 -7.80 4.36 11.20
CA PRO A 12 -8.40 3.20 11.85
C PRO A 12 -7.33 2.19 12.25
N PHE A 13 -7.66 1.30 13.18
CA PHE A 13 -6.84 0.13 13.44
C PHE A 13 -6.87 -0.77 12.20
N LEU A 14 -5.70 -1.04 11.63
CA LEU A 14 -5.55 -1.78 10.37
C LEU A 14 -4.63 -3.00 10.48
N TYR A 15 -4.14 -3.37 11.67
CA TYR A 15 -3.30 -4.56 11.83
C TYR A 15 -3.98 -5.77 11.15
N PRO A 16 -3.29 -6.50 10.26
CA PRO A 16 -1.83 -6.58 10.11
C PRO A 16 -1.15 -5.53 9.20
N TRP A 17 -1.89 -4.56 8.66
CA TRP A 17 -1.34 -3.52 7.80
C TRP A 17 -0.67 -2.39 8.58
N TRP A 18 0.51 -1.98 8.09
CA TRP A 18 1.30 -0.87 8.60
C TRP A 18 1.58 0.12 7.48
N PHE A 19 1.33 1.41 7.73
CA PHE A 19 1.74 2.47 6.82
C PHE A 19 3.26 2.63 6.83
N VAL A 20 3.82 2.90 5.66
CA VAL A 20 5.21 3.26 5.49
C VAL A 20 5.32 4.77 5.61
N ASP A 21 6.12 5.23 6.55
CA ASP A 21 6.47 6.63 6.66
C ASP A 21 7.41 7.01 5.51
N ALA A 22 6.95 7.93 4.65
CA ALA A 22 7.71 8.41 3.49
C ALA A 22 8.98 9.17 3.89
N GLU A 23 9.04 9.72 5.10
CA GLU A 23 10.22 10.44 5.62
C GLU A 23 11.22 9.49 6.32
N SER A 24 10.87 8.22 6.48
CA SER A 24 11.76 7.22 7.09
C SER A 24 12.78 6.66 6.09
N GLU A 25 13.88 6.07 6.59
CA GLU A 25 14.85 5.34 5.76
C GLU A 25 14.18 4.21 4.96
N ALA A 26 13.17 3.55 5.54
CA ALA A 26 12.39 2.52 4.85
C ALA A 26 11.56 3.10 3.71
N GLY A 27 10.94 4.27 3.91
CA GLY A 27 10.22 5.00 2.87
C GLY A 27 11.14 5.42 1.72
N ALA A 28 12.31 5.98 2.03
CA ALA A 28 13.31 6.33 1.03
C ALA A 28 13.78 5.11 0.24
N LEU A 29 14.10 4.00 0.91
CA LEU A 29 14.48 2.75 0.27
C LEU A 29 13.37 2.21 -0.64
N PHE A 30 12.12 2.20 -0.18
CA PHE A 30 10.96 1.77 -0.96
C PHE A 30 10.75 2.62 -2.19
N PHE A 31 10.95 3.93 -2.09
CA PHE A 31 10.90 4.82 -3.24
C PHE A 31 12.03 4.52 -4.24
N ASP A 32 13.24 4.26 -3.78
CA ASP A 32 14.39 3.96 -4.64
C ASP A 32 14.21 2.63 -5.42
N ILE A 33 13.60 1.62 -4.79
CA ILE A 33 13.38 0.30 -5.41
C ILE A 33 12.03 0.17 -6.13
N ARG A 34 11.23 1.24 -6.22
CA ARG A 34 9.86 1.23 -6.76
C ARG A 34 9.73 0.64 -8.18
N GLN A 35 10.84 0.57 -8.93
CA GLN A 35 10.92 0.05 -10.30
C GLN A 35 11.56 -1.34 -10.45
N ASN A 36 11.81 -2.04 -9.35
CA ASN A 36 12.58 -3.28 -9.36
C ASN A 36 11.93 -4.45 -10.15
N ASP A 37 10.61 -4.43 -10.36
CA ASP A 37 9.89 -5.46 -11.11
C ASP A 37 9.43 -5.00 -12.52
N GLY A 38 9.91 -3.83 -12.97
CA GLY A 38 9.56 -3.24 -14.26
C GLY A 38 8.28 -2.39 -14.27
N ARG A 39 7.52 -2.34 -13.17
CA ARG A 39 6.40 -1.40 -12.94
C ARG A 39 6.87 -0.22 -12.09
N ASN A 40 6.15 0.91 -12.07
CA ASN A 40 6.45 2.01 -11.16
C ASN A 40 5.54 1.95 -9.92
N LEU A 41 5.90 1.14 -8.92
CA LEU A 41 5.06 0.86 -7.75
C LEU A 41 5.52 1.65 -6.53
N ILE A 42 4.77 2.65 -6.09
CA ILE A 42 5.12 3.46 -4.91
C ILE A 42 4.58 2.78 -3.63
N PRO A 43 5.39 2.07 -2.83
CA PRO A 43 4.86 1.34 -1.68
C PRO A 43 4.46 2.31 -0.57
N PHE A 44 3.26 2.16 -0.02
CA PHE A 44 2.76 3.02 1.06
C PHE A 44 2.27 2.23 2.29
N ALA A 45 2.00 0.93 2.15
CA ALA A 45 1.69 0.07 3.27
C ALA A 45 2.27 -1.33 3.09
N LYS A 46 2.62 -1.98 4.20
CA LYS A 46 3.05 -3.38 4.25
C LYS A 46 2.13 -4.20 5.14
N VAL A 47 1.98 -5.49 4.85
CA VAL A 47 1.30 -6.43 5.74
C VAL A 47 2.30 -7.24 6.56
N ASP A 48 2.03 -7.38 7.86
CA ASP A 48 2.90 -8.06 8.82
C ASP A 48 2.21 -9.27 9.47
N ASP A 49 1.82 -10.22 8.61
CA ASP A 49 1.19 -11.50 8.98
C ASP A 49 1.86 -12.72 8.34
N GLY A 50 3.05 -12.52 7.77
CA GLY A 50 3.80 -13.54 7.04
C GLY A 50 3.60 -13.54 5.52
N ARG A 51 2.61 -12.80 4.98
CA ARG A 51 2.49 -12.59 3.52
C ARG A 51 3.60 -11.70 2.97
N GLY A 52 3.96 -10.65 3.72
CA GLY A 52 4.96 -9.66 3.29
C GLY A 52 4.52 -8.80 2.10
N ASP A 53 3.26 -8.92 1.66
CA ASP A 53 2.71 -8.14 0.55
C ASP A 53 2.79 -6.64 0.82
N LEU A 54 3.05 -5.87 -0.24
CA LEU A 54 3.04 -4.41 -0.19
C LEU A 54 1.84 -3.87 -0.98
N ALA A 55 1.17 -2.87 -0.42
CA ALA A 55 0.22 -2.05 -1.15
C ALA A 55 0.96 -0.84 -1.72
N CYS A 56 0.84 -0.65 -3.03
CA CYS A 56 1.57 0.37 -3.77
C CYS A 56 0.62 1.26 -4.56
N PHE A 57 0.88 2.56 -4.64
CA PHE A 57 0.24 3.40 -5.64
C PHE A 57 0.84 3.10 -7.02
N ASP A 58 0.00 3.15 -8.05
CA ASP A 58 0.44 3.21 -9.44
C ASP A 58 1.15 4.56 -9.68
N GLY A 59 2.48 4.53 -9.71
CA GLY A 59 3.32 5.72 -9.85
C GLY A 59 3.29 6.32 -11.25
N ASP A 60 2.76 5.61 -12.24
CA ASP A 60 2.55 6.14 -13.60
C ASP A 60 1.17 6.82 -13.73
N ASP A 61 0.29 6.67 -12.74
CA ASP A 61 -1.03 7.29 -12.70
C ASP A 61 -0.98 8.73 -12.17
N GLY A 62 -0.91 9.69 -13.09
CA GLY A 62 -0.93 11.13 -12.80
C GLY A 62 -2.32 11.74 -12.57
N SER A 63 -3.38 10.94 -12.40
CA SER A 63 -4.76 11.45 -12.28
C SER A 63 -5.05 12.22 -10.98
N GLY A 64 -4.19 12.08 -9.96
CA GLY A 64 -4.43 12.56 -8.61
C GLY A 64 -5.26 11.61 -7.73
N ASN A 65 -5.75 10.50 -8.28
CA ASN A 65 -6.37 9.41 -7.54
C ASN A 65 -5.83 8.06 -8.06
N PRO A 66 -4.54 7.76 -7.82
CA PRO A 66 -3.90 6.61 -8.40
C PRO A 66 -4.52 5.30 -7.92
N ARG A 67 -4.54 4.30 -8.81
CA ARG A 67 -4.88 2.93 -8.43
C ARG A 67 -3.93 2.39 -7.36
N VAL A 68 -4.42 1.42 -6.59
CA VAL A 68 -3.56 0.65 -5.68
C VAL A 68 -3.29 -0.72 -6.28
N LEU A 69 -2.01 -1.04 -6.45
CA LEU A 69 -1.51 -2.30 -6.99
C LEU A 69 -0.79 -3.07 -5.89
N MET A 70 -1.09 -4.36 -5.75
CA MET A 70 -0.40 -5.21 -4.79
C MET A 70 0.90 -5.75 -5.37
N LEU A 71 1.99 -5.60 -4.62
CA LEU A 71 3.24 -6.33 -4.84
C LEU A 71 3.24 -7.55 -3.92
N VAL A 72 2.94 -8.71 -4.49
CA VAL A 72 2.87 -9.99 -3.78
C VAL A 72 4.25 -10.64 -3.78
N LEU A 73 4.78 -10.96 -2.59
CA LEU A 73 6.17 -11.40 -2.42
C LEU A 73 6.33 -12.91 -2.14
N ASP A 74 5.23 -13.67 -2.17
CA ASP A 74 5.23 -15.10 -1.85
C ASP A 74 5.50 -16.02 -3.07
N GLY A 75 5.77 -15.45 -4.24
CA GLY A 75 6.01 -16.20 -5.49
C GLY A 75 4.75 -16.80 -6.11
N SER A 76 3.55 -16.43 -5.64
CA SER A 76 2.29 -16.81 -6.26
C SER A 76 1.92 -15.90 -7.44
N ASP A 77 1.12 -16.42 -8.37
CA ASP A 77 0.53 -15.63 -9.48
C ASP A 77 -0.68 -14.78 -9.02
N ARG A 78 -0.73 -14.42 -7.74
CA ARG A 78 -1.85 -13.65 -7.20
C ARG A 78 -1.65 -12.19 -7.55
N PHE A 79 -2.63 -11.64 -8.26
CA PHE A 79 -2.65 -10.23 -8.62
C PHE A 79 -3.95 -9.61 -8.13
N TYR A 80 -3.83 -8.64 -7.23
CA TYR A 80 -4.95 -7.85 -6.76
C TYR A 80 -4.65 -6.39 -7.03
N ASN A 81 -5.69 -5.65 -7.39
CA ASN A 81 -5.67 -4.21 -7.52
C ASN A 81 -6.96 -3.65 -6.94
N PHE A 82 -6.88 -2.40 -6.49
CA PHE A 82 -8.01 -1.62 -6.02
C PHE A 82 -8.11 -0.37 -6.87
N MET A 83 -9.33 0.14 -6.99
CA MET A 83 -9.60 1.31 -7.82
C MET A 83 -8.83 2.54 -7.35
N ASP A 84 -8.66 2.67 -6.04
CA ASP A 84 -7.96 3.76 -5.37
C ASP A 84 -7.62 3.40 -3.91
N PHE A 85 -7.11 4.39 -3.17
CA PHE A 85 -6.82 4.27 -1.74
C PHE A 85 -8.04 3.93 -0.89
N ASP A 86 -9.21 4.52 -1.18
CA ASP A 86 -10.39 4.35 -0.36
C ASP A 86 -10.93 2.91 -0.49
N ASP A 87 -10.88 2.33 -1.70
CA ASP A 87 -11.20 0.93 -1.96
C ASP A 87 -10.21 -0.04 -1.27
N TRP A 88 -8.91 0.22 -1.36
CA TRP A 88 -7.90 -0.54 -0.60
C TRP A 88 -8.15 -0.46 0.91
N LEU A 89 -8.48 0.72 1.42
CA LEU A 89 -8.70 0.93 2.85
C LEU A 89 -9.94 0.17 3.36
N LEU A 90 -10.98 0.03 2.54
CA LEU A 90 -12.13 -0.82 2.87
C LEU A 90 -11.72 -2.29 2.96
N ALA A 91 -10.86 -2.77 2.06
CA ALA A 91 -10.33 -4.13 2.12
C ALA A 91 -9.43 -4.35 3.34
N ALA A 92 -8.50 -3.42 3.62
CA ALA A 92 -7.63 -3.48 4.78
C ALA A 92 -8.41 -3.49 6.11
N LYS A 93 -9.51 -2.73 6.19
CA LYS A 93 -10.43 -2.78 7.35
C LYS A 93 -11.14 -4.13 7.50
N LYS A 94 -11.53 -4.77 6.41
CA LYS A 94 -12.15 -6.11 6.47
C LYS A 94 -11.14 -7.14 6.95
N ASP A 95 -9.92 -7.07 6.42
CA ASP A 95 -8.79 -7.94 6.79
C ASP A 95 -8.48 -7.81 8.29
N ALA A 96 -8.37 -6.58 8.80
CA ALA A 96 -8.12 -6.31 10.22
C ALA A 96 -9.21 -6.80 11.19
N ASN A 97 -10.44 -7.00 10.70
CA ASN A 97 -11.56 -7.51 11.50
C ASN A 97 -11.75 -9.03 11.36
N GLY A 98 -10.80 -9.74 10.75
CA GLY A 98 -10.76 -11.20 10.72
C GLY A 98 -11.41 -11.87 9.52
N GLY A 99 -11.77 -11.12 8.46
CA GLY A 99 -12.19 -11.67 7.16
C GLY A 99 -13.45 -12.52 7.18
#